data_AF-A0A0L8HNT3-F1
#
_entry.id   AF-A0A0L8HNT3-F1
#
_cell.length_a   1.000
_cell.length_b   1.000
_cell.length_c   1.000
_cell.angle_alpha   90.00
_cell.angle_beta   90.00
_cell.angle_gamma   90.00
#
_symmetry.space_group_name_H-M   'P 1'
#
loop_
_entity.id
_entity.type
_entity.pdbx_description
1 polymer ?
#
loop_
_entity_poly.entity_id
_entity_poly.type
_entity_poly.pdbx_seq_one_letter_code
_entity_poly.pdbx_strand_id
1 'polypeptide(L)'
;SSGRTYNDLNQYPIFPWVIVNYESKELDLSQPSNFRDLSKPIGALNPARKKFFDERYATWEHEQIPPFHYGTHYSTAAFTLNWLIRLEPFTTLFLNMQGGKFDHANRTFFSVSQAWKNCQRDTSDVKELIPEFYYLPEMFVNQNTYNFGEQDDNIKVDDVCLPHWARTPDDFVRINRMALESEFVSCQLHHWIDLIFGYKQRGPEAVRATNVFYYLTYEGSVNLESMTDPVMKEAIENQIRSFGQTPTQLLTEPHPPRSSLMHLTPMMFSSVQDDLCMLMKFLSNSPITHVAANTHPMVPTPAVITITCNHNFAVNKWNPNYQQQGTPTSFSSDKHEKDAELPVLMDHLFAQNTGLHRRTLGDNFDQRLKVTHSSFVTTADNRFIFACGFWDKSFRIFATDYARIVQVIYGHFDIVTCITKSENNTNYDCYIVTGSKDCTVMVWQFNARNQAIIGDIGTAEKPTPKATLTGHQTEVICVAVLSELGLVISGSRNGPCLVHTLTGDLLQSLDPPKNCFSPELITMSREAFVLVKFDSGNICSFTVNGRLLQYEKHKDNILTMILSRGGEYLITGGESGVADVWRTHDLTLLYSYPKCDGSIHSLSLSHDER
;
A
#
# COMPACT_ATOMS: atom_id res chain seq x y z
N SER A 1 14.16 -0.25 -20.73
CA SER A 1 14.69 -0.49 -19.37
C SER A 1 16.13 -0.01 -19.34
N SER A 2 16.59 0.65 -18.28
CA SER A 2 17.89 1.35 -18.18
C SER A 2 19.05 0.47 -17.70
N GLY A 3 18.87 -0.86 -17.67
CA GLY A 3 19.92 -1.82 -17.29
C GLY A 3 20.18 -1.96 -15.78
N ARG A 4 19.51 -1.17 -14.93
CA ARG A 4 19.68 -1.19 -13.47
C ARG A 4 19.14 -2.47 -12.83
N THR A 5 19.85 -2.98 -11.82
CA THR A 5 19.51 -4.25 -11.15
C THR A 5 20.06 -4.32 -9.72
N TYR A 6 19.39 -5.09 -8.86
CA TYR A 6 19.87 -5.39 -7.51
C TYR A 6 21.06 -6.37 -7.51
N ASN A 7 21.29 -7.10 -8.61
CA ASN A 7 22.37 -8.09 -8.71
C ASN A 7 23.76 -7.46 -8.92
N ASP A 8 23.83 -6.23 -9.43
CA ASP A 8 25.09 -5.49 -9.63
C ASP A 8 25.00 -4.16 -8.89
N LEU A 9 25.71 -4.06 -7.77
CA LEU A 9 25.73 -2.86 -6.93
C LEU A 9 26.29 -1.62 -7.63
N ASN A 10 27.08 -1.79 -8.70
CA ASN A 10 27.59 -0.68 -9.49
C ASN A 10 26.50 -0.09 -10.40
N GLN A 11 25.45 -0.88 -10.66
CA GLN A 11 24.28 -0.53 -11.45
C GLN A 11 22.99 -0.61 -10.64
N TYR A 12 23.07 -0.20 -9.38
CA TYR A 12 21.92 -0.20 -8.49
C TYR A 12 20.81 0.74 -8.98
N PRO A 13 19.53 0.44 -8.70
CA PRO A 13 18.44 1.37 -8.97
C PRO A 13 18.63 2.70 -8.21
N ILE A 14 18.16 3.79 -8.81
CA ILE A 14 18.36 5.16 -8.29
C ILE A 14 17.01 5.82 -8.12
N PHE A 15 16.84 6.51 -6.99
CA PHE A 15 15.66 7.30 -6.68
C PHE A 15 16.06 8.73 -6.29
N PRO A 16 15.22 9.74 -6.56
CA PRO A 16 15.54 11.12 -6.19
C PRO A 16 15.52 11.30 -4.67
N TRP A 17 16.32 12.23 -4.15
CA TRP A 17 15.94 12.93 -2.92
C TRP A 17 14.65 13.73 -3.16
N VAL A 18 13.64 13.59 -2.30
CA VAL A 18 12.37 14.33 -2.40
C VAL A 18 12.25 15.39 -1.30
N ILE A 19 12.41 15.00 -0.04
CA ILE A 19 12.29 15.91 1.10
C ILE A 19 13.59 16.69 1.29
N VAL A 20 13.50 17.97 1.68
CA VAL A 20 14.68 18.81 2.01
C VAL A 20 14.77 19.19 3.49
N ASN A 21 13.67 19.07 4.23
CA ASN A 21 13.56 19.47 5.62
C ASN A 21 13.70 18.27 6.58
N TYR A 22 14.91 18.10 7.11
CA TYR A 22 15.24 17.03 8.06
C TYR A 22 15.55 17.54 9.47
N GLU A 23 15.16 18.77 9.80
CA GLU A 23 15.44 19.41 11.10
C GLU A 23 14.18 19.78 11.88
N SER A 24 13.09 20.10 11.18
CA SER A 24 11.83 20.54 11.80
C SER A 24 11.18 19.42 12.60
N LYS A 25 10.43 19.79 13.65
CA LYS A 25 9.68 18.85 14.49
C LYS A 25 8.48 18.23 13.77
N GLU A 26 7.93 18.95 12.81
CA GLU A 26 6.80 18.51 11.98
C GLU A 26 7.14 18.76 10.51
N LEU A 27 6.58 17.92 9.64
CA LEU A 27 6.73 18.02 8.19
C LEU A 27 5.36 18.14 7.54
N ASP A 28 5.06 19.32 7.03
CA ASP A 28 3.86 19.58 6.26
C ASP A 28 4.10 19.27 4.78
N LEU A 29 3.51 18.18 4.28
CA LEU A 29 3.61 17.76 2.89
C LEU A 29 2.76 18.62 1.94
N SER A 30 1.97 19.58 2.45
CA SER A 30 1.29 20.59 1.64
C SER A 30 2.17 21.79 1.29
N GLN A 31 3.33 21.95 1.97
CA GLN A 31 4.24 23.08 1.77
C GLN A 31 5.26 22.77 0.67
N PRO A 32 5.28 23.53 -0.46
CA PRO A 32 6.24 23.31 -1.54
C PRO A 32 7.71 23.47 -1.09
N SER A 33 7.97 24.27 -0.06
CA SER A 33 9.32 24.50 0.47
C SER A 33 9.96 23.27 1.10
N ASN A 34 9.17 22.24 1.43
CA ASN A 34 9.68 20.98 1.97
C ASN A 34 10.14 20.00 0.88
N PHE A 35 9.90 20.32 -0.40
CA PHE A 35 10.25 19.48 -1.54
C PHE A 35 11.48 20.00 -2.28
N ARG A 36 12.27 19.06 -2.78
CA ARG A 36 13.40 19.34 -3.66
C ARG A 36 12.88 19.77 -5.02
N ASP A 37 13.57 20.74 -5.62
CA ASP A 37 13.45 21.02 -7.05
C ASP A 37 13.99 19.82 -7.88
N LEU A 38 13.06 18.99 -8.37
CA LEU A 38 13.34 17.80 -9.17
C LEU A 38 13.84 18.13 -10.58
N SER A 39 13.78 19.40 -11.02
CA SER A 39 14.32 19.82 -12.31
C SER A 39 15.85 20.01 -12.29
N LYS A 40 16.47 19.91 -11.10
CA LYS A 40 17.89 20.17 -10.88
C LYS A 40 18.62 18.95 -10.29
N PRO A 41 19.84 18.64 -10.76
CA PRO A 41 20.70 17.64 -10.12
C PRO A 41 21.15 18.13 -8.74
N ILE A 42 21.59 17.22 -7.87
CA ILE A 42 22.00 17.53 -6.48
C ILE A 42 23.01 18.69 -6.46
N GLY A 43 24.02 18.63 -7.31
CA GLY A 43 25.08 19.63 -7.40
C GLY A 43 24.59 21.06 -7.67
N ALA A 44 23.44 21.21 -8.34
CA ALA A 44 22.87 22.48 -8.77
C ALA A 44 21.81 23.06 -7.81
N LEU A 45 21.47 22.36 -6.72
CA LEU A 45 20.47 22.83 -5.75
C LEU A 45 20.94 24.06 -4.97
N ASN A 46 22.20 24.04 -4.52
CA ASN A 46 22.83 25.18 -3.85
C ASN A 46 23.44 26.14 -4.89
N PRO A 47 22.98 27.41 -4.99
CA PRO A 47 23.47 28.34 -6.00
C PRO A 47 24.98 28.60 -5.94
N ALA A 48 25.56 28.68 -4.74
CA ALA A 48 27.01 28.91 -4.59
C ALA A 48 27.81 27.72 -5.12
N ARG A 49 27.32 26.50 -4.86
CA ARG A 49 27.96 25.27 -5.33
C ARG A 49 27.76 25.07 -6.83
N LYS A 50 26.58 25.42 -7.36
CA LYS A 50 26.32 25.42 -8.80
C LYS A 50 27.35 26.27 -9.53
N LYS A 51 27.59 27.50 -9.03
CA LYS A 51 28.58 28.41 -9.60
C LYS A 51 29.99 27.81 -9.62
N PHE A 52 30.41 27.16 -8.53
CA PHE A 52 31.69 26.45 -8.48
C PHE A 52 31.80 25.35 -9.56
N PHE A 53 30.76 24.55 -9.74
CA PHE A 53 30.76 23.50 -10.77
C PHE A 53 30.72 24.05 -12.19
N ASP A 54 29.95 25.12 -12.44
CA ASP A 54 29.92 25.80 -13.73
C ASP A 54 31.30 26.41 -14.06
N GLU A 55 31.96 27.05 -13.08
CA GLU A 55 33.32 27.58 -13.23
C GLU A 55 34.32 26.47 -13.53
N ARG A 56 34.28 25.37 -12.76
CA ARG A 56 35.12 24.19 -13.01
C ARG A 56 34.96 23.67 -14.44
N TYR A 57 33.72 23.57 -14.93
CA TYR A 57 33.44 23.11 -16.29
C TYR A 57 33.98 24.09 -17.34
N ALA A 58 33.77 25.40 -17.13
CA ALA A 58 34.15 26.44 -18.07
C ALA A 58 35.68 26.65 -18.19
N THR A 59 36.42 26.45 -17.09
CA THR A 59 37.88 26.62 -17.05
C THR A 59 38.65 25.30 -17.20
N TRP A 60 37.97 24.21 -17.57
CA TRP A 60 38.61 22.90 -17.69
C TRP A 60 39.46 22.82 -18.95
N GLU A 61 40.78 22.79 -18.77
CA GLU A 61 41.74 22.63 -19.86
C GLU A 61 42.52 21.32 -19.66
N HIS A 62 42.18 20.28 -20.42
CA HIS A 62 42.91 19.02 -20.44
C HIS A 62 42.83 18.39 -21.83
N GLU A 63 43.96 17.91 -22.36
CA GLU A 63 44.03 17.42 -23.76
C GLU A 63 43.19 16.16 -24.00
N GLN A 64 43.13 15.26 -23.01
CA GLN A 64 42.49 13.94 -23.16
C GLN A 64 41.15 13.79 -22.41
N ILE A 65 40.84 14.67 -21.45
CA ILE A 65 39.71 14.51 -20.55
C ILE A 65 38.73 15.64 -20.83
N PRO A 66 37.51 15.35 -21.30
CA PRO A 66 36.53 16.40 -21.59
C PRO A 66 36.06 17.11 -20.30
N PRO A 67 35.54 18.34 -20.41
CA PRO A 67 35.03 19.08 -19.27
C PRO A 67 33.86 18.35 -18.59
N PHE A 68 33.81 18.41 -17.27
CA PHE A 68 32.75 17.82 -16.45
C PHE A 68 32.48 18.66 -15.20
N HIS A 69 31.24 18.60 -14.72
CA HIS A 69 30.85 19.25 -13.47
C HIS A 69 31.25 18.38 -12.28
N TYR A 70 30.97 17.08 -12.34
CA TYR A 70 31.12 16.16 -11.20
C TYR A 70 32.16 15.07 -11.46
N GLY A 71 33.19 15.01 -10.61
CA GLY A 71 34.16 13.91 -10.60
C GLY A 71 33.70 12.69 -9.78
N THR A 72 32.63 12.86 -9.01
CA THR A 72 31.92 11.82 -8.26
C THR A 72 30.59 11.55 -8.96
N HIS A 73 30.06 10.33 -8.82
CA HIS A 73 28.80 9.94 -9.44
C HIS A 73 27.68 9.87 -8.40
N TYR A 74 26.41 10.05 -8.81
CA TYR A 74 25.29 10.01 -7.87
C TYR A 74 24.94 8.60 -7.36
N SER A 75 25.51 7.55 -7.96
CA SER A 75 25.25 6.15 -7.65
C SER A 75 26.53 5.33 -7.76
N THR A 76 26.94 4.67 -6.68
CA THR A 76 28.11 3.80 -6.63
C THR A 76 27.83 2.63 -5.70
N ALA A 77 28.51 1.49 -5.89
CA ALA A 77 28.38 0.36 -4.97
C ALA A 77 28.74 0.73 -3.53
N ALA A 78 29.75 1.60 -3.35
CA ALA A 78 30.15 2.10 -2.03
C ALA A 78 29.01 2.87 -1.34
N PHE A 79 28.24 3.68 -2.07
CA PHE A 79 27.07 4.37 -1.50
C PHE A 79 25.97 3.39 -1.14
N THR A 80 25.63 2.45 -2.02
CA THR A 80 24.62 1.42 -1.73
C THR A 80 24.98 0.61 -0.48
N LEU A 81 26.23 0.16 -0.37
CA LEU A 81 26.70 -0.58 0.81
C LEU A 81 26.71 0.28 2.08
N ASN A 82 27.05 1.57 1.98
CA ASN A 82 27.01 2.46 3.14
C ASN A 82 25.57 2.76 3.59
N TRP A 83 24.62 2.89 2.67
CA TRP A 83 23.20 3.04 3.00
C TRP A 83 22.65 1.81 3.71
N LEU A 84 23.01 0.61 3.22
CA LEU A 84 22.46 -0.67 3.68
C LEU A 84 23.35 -1.39 4.70
N ILE A 85 24.35 -0.72 5.28
CA ILE A 85 25.37 -1.32 6.15
C ILE A 85 24.83 -2.05 7.39
N ARG A 86 23.56 -1.83 7.75
CA ARG A 86 22.88 -2.46 8.90
C ARG A 86 22.19 -3.78 8.54
N LEU A 87 22.12 -4.13 7.27
CA LEU A 87 21.40 -5.30 6.76
C LEU A 87 22.36 -6.33 6.14
N GLU A 88 22.15 -7.60 6.43
CA GLU A 88 22.78 -8.67 5.65
C GLU A 88 22.06 -8.85 4.30
N PRO A 89 22.77 -9.21 3.22
CA PRO A 89 24.21 -9.52 3.14
C PRO A 89 25.13 -8.29 2.95
N PHE A 90 24.58 -7.06 2.96
CA PHE A 90 25.32 -5.84 2.64
C PHE A 90 26.41 -5.52 3.67
N THR A 91 26.20 -5.82 4.94
CA THR A 91 27.23 -5.71 5.98
C THR A 91 28.46 -6.56 5.61
N THR A 92 28.26 -7.83 5.27
CA THR A 92 29.34 -8.74 4.87
C THR A 92 30.08 -8.23 3.63
N LEU A 93 29.34 -7.74 2.63
CA LEU A 93 29.93 -7.16 1.42
C LEU A 93 30.75 -5.90 1.71
N PHE A 94 30.25 -5.02 2.59
CA PHE A 94 30.96 -3.82 3.02
C PHE A 94 32.28 -4.17 3.72
N LEU A 95 32.25 -5.11 4.67
CA LEU A 95 33.45 -5.56 5.38
C LEU A 95 34.48 -6.16 4.41
N ASN A 96 34.05 -6.97 3.44
CA ASN A 96 34.96 -7.53 2.44
C ASN A 96 35.63 -6.45 1.58
N MET A 97 34.89 -5.40 1.21
CA MET A 97 35.43 -4.26 0.46
C MET A 97 36.45 -3.45 1.28
N GLN A 98 36.24 -3.33 2.59
CA GLN A 98 37.05 -2.51 3.49
C GLN A 98 38.19 -3.28 4.22
N GLY A 99 38.43 -4.54 3.86
CA GLY A 99 39.51 -5.35 4.45
C GLY A 99 39.18 -5.97 5.81
N GLY A 100 37.90 -6.25 6.07
CA GLY A 100 37.40 -7.01 7.22
C GLY A 100 37.03 -6.18 8.45
N LYS A 101 37.02 -4.84 8.36
CA LYS A 101 36.64 -3.94 9.44
C LYS A 101 35.65 -2.89 8.97
N PHE A 102 34.83 -2.39 9.89
CA PHE A 102 34.00 -1.22 9.62
C PHE A 102 34.86 0.00 9.34
N ASP A 103 34.32 0.94 8.56
CA ASP A 103 34.98 2.20 8.25
C ASP A 103 35.00 3.12 9.49
N HIS A 104 35.71 4.24 9.38
CA HIS A 104 35.71 5.27 10.43
C HIS A 104 34.28 5.76 10.71
N ALA A 105 33.89 5.82 11.98
CA ALA A 105 32.52 6.15 12.40
C ALA A 105 31.99 7.48 11.82
N ASN A 106 32.85 8.46 11.59
CA ASN A 106 32.49 9.74 10.95
C ASN A 106 32.08 9.63 9.47
N ARG A 107 32.45 8.54 8.78
CA ARG A 107 32.12 8.29 7.36
C ARG A 107 30.95 7.33 7.18
N THR A 108 30.66 6.52 8.20
CA THR A 108 29.52 5.62 8.21
C THR A 108 28.21 6.40 8.20
N PHE A 109 27.22 5.90 7.47
CA PHE A 109 25.89 6.48 7.49
C PHE A 109 25.26 6.38 8.88
N PHE A 110 25.10 7.52 9.55
CA PHE A 110 24.55 7.60 10.92
C PHE A 110 23.37 8.56 11.07
N SER A 111 23.18 9.53 10.16
CA SER A 111 22.09 10.51 10.24
C SER A 111 21.61 10.91 8.85
N VAL A 112 20.28 10.91 8.66
CA VAL A 112 19.65 11.37 7.41
C VAL A 112 19.90 12.87 7.20
N SER A 113 19.75 13.67 8.27
CA SER A 113 19.97 15.11 8.23
C SER A 113 21.42 15.45 7.86
N GLN A 114 22.39 14.74 8.45
CA GLN A 114 23.79 14.94 8.12
C GLN A 114 24.10 14.50 6.68
N ALA A 115 23.56 13.38 6.22
CA ALA A 115 23.77 12.90 4.87
C ALA A 115 23.22 13.91 3.83
N TRP A 116 22.03 14.47 4.04
CA TRP A 116 21.48 15.53 3.19
C TRP A 116 22.34 16.79 3.22
N LYS A 117 22.81 17.23 4.40
CA LYS A 117 23.71 18.39 4.52
C LYS A 117 25.02 18.19 3.77
N ASN A 118 25.59 16.99 3.84
CA ASN A 118 26.80 16.64 3.08
C ASN A 118 26.52 16.74 1.57
N CYS A 119 25.41 16.17 1.10
CA CYS A 119 24.95 16.31 -0.29
C CYS A 119 24.73 17.76 -0.74
N GLN A 120 24.59 18.74 0.17
CA GLN A 120 24.41 20.16 -0.16
C GLN A 120 25.68 21.01 -0.04
N ARG A 121 26.69 20.53 0.69
CA ARG A 121 27.90 21.29 1.07
C ARG A 121 29.17 20.74 0.47
N ASP A 122 29.36 19.43 0.50
CA ASP A 122 30.56 18.80 -0.02
C ASP A 122 30.54 18.84 -1.56
N THR A 123 31.67 19.22 -2.16
CA THR A 123 31.87 19.22 -3.61
C THR A 123 32.02 17.80 -4.17
N SER A 124 32.34 16.83 -3.29
CA SER A 124 32.57 15.43 -3.62
C SER A 124 31.37 14.53 -3.28
N ASP A 125 30.27 15.10 -2.78
CA ASP A 125 29.04 14.37 -2.46
C ASP A 125 27.84 14.93 -3.24
N VAL A 126 27.50 14.26 -4.35
CA VAL A 126 26.28 14.52 -5.14
C VAL A 126 25.38 13.29 -5.26
N LYS A 127 25.41 12.41 -4.25
CA LYS A 127 24.65 11.14 -4.27
C LYS A 127 23.14 11.34 -4.27
N GLU A 128 22.47 10.53 -5.08
CA GLU A 128 21.02 10.35 -5.04
C GLU A 128 20.65 9.21 -4.07
N LEU A 129 19.35 8.99 -3.87
CA LEU A 129 18.85 7.94 -2.99
C LEU A 129 18.75 6.59 -3.70
N ILE A 130 18.55 5.55 -2.87
CA ILE A 130 18.19 4.20 -3.29
C ILE A 130 16.69 3.95 -3.02
N PRO A 131 16.04 2.98 -3.71
CA PRO A 131 14.63 2.66 -3.52
C PRO A 131 14.22 2.43 -2.06
N GLU A 132 15.10 1.83 -1.27
CA GLU A 132 14.88 1.39 0.11
C GLU A 132 14.48 2.52 1.06
N PHE A 133 14.84 3.78 0.75
CA PHE A 133 14.37 4.95 1.51
C PHE A 133 12.85 5.11 1.51
N TYR A 134 12.16 4.47 0.56
CA TYR A 134 10.72 4.60 0.34
C TYR A 134 9.93 3.34 0.73
N TYR A 135 10.58 2.26 1.16
CA TYR A 135 9.86 1.06 1.60
C TYR A 135 10.53 0.19 2.69
N LEU A 136 11.81 0.41 3.03
CA LEU A 136 12.56 -0.51 3.89
C LEU A 136 13.00 0.15 5.22
N PRO A 137 12.17 0.15 6.27
CA PRO A 137 12.50 0.75 7.56
C PRO A 137 13.67 0.06 8.28
N GLU A 138 13.90 -1.22 8.02
CA GLU A 138 14.91 -2.05 8.69
C GLU A 138 16.34 -1.52 8.43
N MET A 139 16.60 -0.83 7.31
CA MET A 139 17.94 -0.31 7.02
C MET A 139 18.39 0.81 7.98
N PHE A 140 17.46 1.40 8.73
CA PHE A 140 17.75 2.45 9.72
C PHE A 140 17.99 1.91 11.12
N VAL A 141 17.78 0.60 11.35
CA VAL A 141 17.88 -0.03 12.67
C VAL A 141 19.06 -1.00 12.70
N ASN A 142 19.89 -0.93 13.73
CA ASN A 142 20.96 -1.87 13.98
C ASN A 142 20.43 -3.13 14.69
N GLN A 143 19.55 -3.88 14.02
CA GLN A 143 18.92 -5.07 14.58
C GLN A 143 19.95 -6.16 14.94
N ASN A 144 21.07 -6.21 14.22
CA ASN A 144 22.16 -7.17 14.43
C ASN A 144 23.16 -6.73 15.52
N THR A 145 22.96 -5.58 16.16
CA THR A 145 23.82 -5.05 17.23
C THR A 145 25.29 -4.92 16.83
N TYR A 146 25.56 -4.53 15.58
CA TYR A 146 26.92 -4.29 15.09
C TYR A 146 27.60 -3.15 15.83
N ASN A 147 28.93 -3.21 15.93
CA ASN A 147 29.73 -2.14 16.52
C ASN A 147 30.32 -1.25 15.41
N PHE A 148 29.69 -0.10 15.17
CA PHE A 148 30.16 0.90 14.21
C PHE A 148 31.17 1.91 14.80
N GLY A 149 31.48 1.80 16.09
CA GLY A 149 32.38 2.70 16.79
C GLY A 149 31.74 4.01 17.25
N GLU A 150 32.59 4.97 17.62
CA GLU A 150 32.21 6.28 18.13
C GLU A 150 32.82 7.37 17.25
N GLN A 151 32.05 8.43 17.01
CA GLN A 151 32.52 9.61 16.30
C GLN A 151 33.47 10.44 17.18
N ASP A 152 34.18 11.37 16.56
CA ASP A 152 35.13 12.24 17.28
C ASP A 152 34.44 13.08 18.37
N ASP A 153 33.15 13.36 18.19
CA ASP A 153 32.28 14.06 19.15
C ASP A 153 31.72 13.13 20.27
N ASN A 154 32.24 11.91 20.41
CA ASN A 154 31.77 10.84 21.30
C ASN A 154 30.32 10.38 21.07
N ILE A 155 29.80 10.57 19.85
CA ILE A 155 28.49 10.04 19.46
C ILE A 155 28.69 8.61 18.99
N LYS A 156 28.09 7.65 19.69
CA LYS A 156 28.10 6.23 19.28
C LYS A 156 27.24 6.04 18.03
N VAL A 157 27.79 5.37 17.03
CA VAL A 157 27.06 5.02 15.81
C VAL A 157 26.32 3.70 16.04
N ASP A 158 25.00 3.74 15.92
CA ASP A 158 24.10 2.61 16.16
C ASP A 158 22.91 2.67 15.18
N ASP A 159 21.68 2.84 15.65
CA ASP A 159 20.53 3.23 14.82
C ASP A 159 20.79 4.56 14.09
N VAL A 160 20.18 4.72 12.92
CA VAL A 160 20.29 5.97 12.17
C VAL A 160 19.48 7.06 12.88
N CYS A 161 20.11 8.20 13.13
CA CYS A 161 19.43 9.39 13.63
C CYS A 161 18.43 9.91 12.59
N LEU A 162 17.16 9.68 12.88
CA LEU A 162 16.03 10.12 12.07
C LEU A 162 15.74 11.62 12.29
N PRO A 163 15.05 12.28 11.35
CA PRO A 163 14.52 13.63 11.54
C PRO A 163 13.51 13.68 12.70
N HIS A 164 13.37 14.83 13.35
CA HIS A 164 12.48 14.98 14.51
C HIS A 164 11.00 14.67 14.22
N TRP A 165 10.56 14.86 12.98
CA TRP A 165 9.19 14.54 12.55
C TRP A 165 8.92 13.03 12.38
N ALA A 166 9.96 12.19 12.34
CA ALA A 166 9.83 10.74 12.28
C ALA A 166 10.17 10.13 13.65
N ARG A 167 9.17 9.59 14.33
CA ARG A 167 9.36 8.92 15.64
C ARG A 167 9.99 7.54 15.49
N THR A 168 9.67 6.87 14.40
CA THR A 168 10.12 5.51 14.09
C THR A 168 10.66 5.43 12.66
N PRO A 169 11.50 4.43 12.34
CA PRO A 169 11.91 4.15 10.96
C PRO A 169 10.71 3.92 10.02
N ASP A 170 9.65 3.28 10.52
CA ASP A 170 8.41 3.03 9.80
C ASP A 170 7.70 4.36 9.45
N ASP A 171 7.62 5.30 10.39
CA ASP A 171 7.13 6.65 10.12
C ASP A 171 7.98 7.38 9.09
N PHE A 172 9.31 7.28 9.21
CA PHE A 172 10.23 7.91 8.28
C PHE A 172 9.98 7.42 6.85
N VAL A 173 9.95 6.10 6.65
CA VAL A 173 9.72 5.48 5.34
C VAL A 173 8.33 5.81 4.80
N ARG A 174 7.30 5.71 5.63
CA ARG A 174 5.92 6.04 5.26
C ARG A 174 5.81 7.48 4.77
N ILE A 175 6.38 8.44 5.51
CA ILE A 175 6.34 9.86 5.14
C ILE A 175 7.16 10.12 3.87
N ASN A 176 8.31 9.45 3.67
CA ASN A 176 9.05 9.53 2.41
C ASN A 176 8.21 9.02 1.24
N ARG A 177 7.50 7.90 1.40
CA ARG A 177 6.62 7.35 0.37
C ARG A 177 5.45 8.30 0.07
N MET A 178 4.81 8.86 1.10
CA MET A 178 3.76 9.88 0.94
C MET A 178 4.29 11.11 0.18
N ALA A 179 5.52 11.55 0.48
CA ALA A 179 6.14 12.65 -0.24
C ALA A 179 6.44 12.30 -1.71
N LEU A 180 6.93 11.10 -1.99
CA LEU A 180 7.21 10.62 -3.35
C LEU A 180 5.93 10.49 -4.20
N GLU A 181 4.84 10.00 -3.62
CA GLU A 181 3.54 9.87 -4.29
C GLU A 181 2.72 11.16 -4.27
N SER A 182 3.23 12.22 -3.63
CA SER A 182 2.54 13.51 -3.57
C SER A 182 2.38 14.15 -4.94
N GLU A 183 1.42 15.07 -5.02
CA GLU A 183 1.14 15.79 -6.26
C GLU A 183 2.28 16.73 -6.68
N PHE A 184 3.06 17.24 -5.72
CA PHE A 184 4.25 18.05 -6.00
C PHE A 184 5.31 17.24 -6.76
N VAL A 185 5.51 15.98 -6.39
CA VAL A 185 6.43 15.10 -7.11
C VAL A 185 5.81 14.64 -8.41
N SER A 186 4.55 14.21 -8.42
CA SER A 186 3.87 13.72 -9.62
C SER A 186 3.92 14.72 -10.79
N CYS A 187 3.75 16.02 -10.52
CA CYS A 187 3.81 17.04 -11.57
C CYS A 187 5.24 17.42 -12.02
N GLN A 188 6.30 17.04 -11.30
CA GLN A 188 7.70 17.44 -11.58
C GLN A 188 8.66 16.27 -11.85
N LEU A 189 8.29 15.03 -11.50
CA LEU A 189 9.19 13.87 -11.55
C LEU A 189 9.74 13.59 -12.95
N HIS A 190 8.96 13.89 -14.00
CA HIS A 190 9.39 13.78 -15.39
C HIS A 190 10.67 14.61 -15.69
N HIS A 191 10.88 15.75 -15.01
CA HIS A 191 12.12 16.51 -15.16
C HIS A 191 13.33 15.85 -14.49
N TRP A 192 13.13 15.12 -13.39
CA TRP A 192 14.20 14.32 -12.80
C TRP A 192 14.54 13.13 -13.70
N ILE A 193 13.52 12.51 -14.31
CA ILE A 193 13.71 11.46 -15.33
C ILE A 193 14.52 12.02 -16.51
N ASP A 194 14.26 13.26 -16.95
CA ASP A 194 15.05 13.91 -18.01
C ASP A 194 16.54 14.02 -17.68
N LEU A 195 16.89 14.26 -16.40
CA LEU A 195 18.28 14.36 -15.94
C LEU A 195 18.98 13.00 -15.90
N ILE A 196 18.31 11.97 -15.39
CA ILE A 196 18.93 10.67 -15.11
C ILE A 196 18.86 9.74 -16.32
N PHE A 197 17.73 9.70 -17.02
CA PHE A 197 17.46 8.75 -18.11
C PHE A 197 17.12 9.43 -19.45
N GLY A 198 16.86 10.74 -19.44
CA GLY A 198 16.33 11.44 -20.60
C GLY A 198 17.30 12.37 -21.31
N TYR A 199 16.73 13.36 -22.00
CA TYR A 199 17.47 14.19 -22.94
C TYR A 199 18.49 15.14 -22.27
N LYS A 200 18.39 15.37 -20.96
CA LYS A 200 19.35 16.17 -20.17
C LYS A 200 20.49 15.34 -19.57
N GLN A 201 20.60 14.06 -19.89
CA GLN A 201 21.70 13.20 -19.43
C GLN A 201 23.03 13.55 -20.12
N ARG A 202 22.99 13.94 -21.41
CA ARG A 202 24.17 14.22 -22.24
C ARG A 202 23.95 15.46 -23.12
N GLY A 203 25.03 15.94 -23.75
CA GLY A 203 24.97 17.02 -24.74
C GLY A 203 24.76 18.42 -24.14
N PRO A 204 24.38 19.42 -24.97
CA PRO A 204 24.24 20.81 -24.53
C PRO A 204 23.23 21.00 -23.40
N GLU A 205 22.18 20.18 -23.38
CA GLU A 205 21.13 20.23 -22.36
C GLU A 205 21.64 19.77 -20.99
N ALA A 206 22.54 18.78 -20.95
CA ALA A 206 23.23 18.40 -19.73
C ALA A 206 24.13 19.52 -19.21
N VAL A 207 24.81 20.25 -20.10
CA VAL A 207 25.62 21.42 -19.71
C VAL A 207 24.75 22.52 -19.12
N ARG A 208 23.64 22.85 -19.79
CA ARG A 208 22.67 23.86 -19.34
C ARG A 208 22.08 23.55 -17.96
N ALA A 209 21.88 22.26 -17.66
CA ALA A 209 21.37 21.80 -16.37
C ALA A 209 22.45 21.56 -15.30
N THR A 210 23.73 21.81 -15.60
CA THR A 210 24.87 21.47 -14.71
C THR A 210 24.84 19.97 -14.37
N ASN A 211 24.72 19.09 -15.36
CA ASN A 211 24.47 17.64 -15.21
C ASN A 211 25.50 16.76 -15.95
N VAL A 212 26.75 17.22 -16.07
CA VAL A 212 27.81 16.47 -16.78
C VAL A 212 28.73 15.78 -15.77
N PHE A 213 28.79 14.44 -15.83
CA PHE A 213 29.64 13.59 -14.99
C PHE A 213 30.96 13.28 -15.69
N TYR A 214 31.88 12.64 -14.97
CA TYR A 214 33.15 12.20 -15.54
C TYR A 214 32.93 11.25 -16.73
N TYR A 215 33.70 11.42 -17.81
CA TYR A 215 33.40 10.77 -19.10
C TYR A 215 33.36 9.24 -19.04
N LEU A 216 34.19 8.61 -18.21
CA LEU A 216 34.20 7.14 -18.03
C LEU A 216 32.90 6.59 -17.43
N THR A 217 32.06 7.44 -16.83
CA THR A 217 30.77 7.00 -16.30
C THR A 217 29.75 6.73 -17.40
N TYR A 218 29.95 7.25 -18.62
CA TYR A 218 28.99 7.12 -19.72
C TYR A 218 29.32 5.92 -20.60
N GLU A 219 28.29 5.12 -20.89
CA GLU A 219 28.35 4.03 -21.87
C GLU A 219 28.87 4.54 -23.24
N GLY A 220 29.79 3.76 -23.83
CA GLY A 220 30.38 4.02 -25.15
C GLY A 220 31.56 4.99 -25.17
N SER A 221 31.99 5.54 -24.01
CA SER A 221 33.06 6.55 -23.98
C SER A 221 34.45 5.99 -24.23
N VAL A 222 34.69 4.71 -23.94
CA VAL A 222 35.96 4.01 -24.18
C VAL A 222 35.67 2.60 -24.68
N ASN A 223 36.36 2.17 -25.73
CA ASN A 223 36.28 0.80 -26.22
C ASN A 223 37.43 -0.04 -25.64
N LEU A 224 37.14 -0.79 -24.57
CA LEU A 224 38.09 -1.65 -23.85
C LEU A 224 38.69 -2.78 -24.70
N GLU A 225 38.03 -3.18 -25.79
CA GLU A 225 38.53 -4.22 -26.70
C GLU A 225 39.62 -3.70 -27.62
N SER A 226 39.62 -2.39 -27.90
CA SER A 226 40.62 -1.74 -28.75
C SER A 226 41.91 -1.37 -28.01
N MET A 227 41.95 -1.53 -26.68
CA MET A 227 43.09 -1.16 -25.84
C MET A 227 44.14 -2.27 -25.77
N THR A 228 45.37 -1.94 -26.18
CA THR A 228 46.52 -2.86 -26.23
C THR A 228 47.33 -2.91 -24.94
N ASP A 229 47.26 -1.88 -24.09
CA ASP A 229 47.96 -1.83 -22.80
C ASP A 229 47.10 -2.46 -21.68
N PRO A 230 47.52 -3.61 -21.11
CA PRO A 230 46.76 -4.29 -20.06
C PRO A 230 46.67 -3.49 -18.76
N VAL A 231 47.68 -2.67 -18.43
CA VAL A 231 47.68 -1.89 -17.18
C VAL A 231 46.69 -0.73 -17.26
N MET A 232 46.70 -0.01 -18.39
CA MET A 232 45.73 1.06 -18.63
C MET A 232 44.31 0.51 -18.71
N LYS A 233 44.12 -0.66 -19.33
CA LYS A 233 42.82 -1.33 -19.39
C LYS A 233 42.29 -1.68 -18.00
N GLU A 234 43.10 -2.33 -17.16
CA GLU A 234 42.72 -2.67 -15.80
C GLU A 234 42.41 -1.42 -14.95
N ALA A 235 43.20 -0.35 -15.10
CA ALA A 235 42.95 0.91 -14.41
C ALA A 235 41.60 1.54 -14.80
N ILE A 236 41.26 1.53 -16.10
CA ILE A 236 39.98 2.05 -16.60
C ILE A 236 38.81 1.17 -16.16
N GLU A 237 38.96 -0.16 -16.21
CA GLU A 237 37.94 -1.09 -15.73
C GLU A 237 37.65 -0.88 -14.24
N ASN A 238 38.70 -0.74 -13.41
CA ASN A 238 38.55 -0.44 -11.98
C ASN A 238 37.91 0.92 -11.72
N GLN A 239 38.22 1.93 -12.54
CA GLN A 239 37.61 3.25 -12.47
C GLN A 239 36.12 3.20 -12.79
N ILE A 240 35.75 2.53 -13.90
CA ILE A 240 34.34 2.35 -14.33
C ILE A 240 33.55 1.55 -13.31
N ARG A 241 34.16 0.52 -12.70
CA ARG A 241 33.50 -0.30 -11.68
C ARG A 241 33.28 0.50 -10.40
N SER A 242 34.26 1.25 -9.92
CA SER A 242 34.24 1.79 -8.56
C SER A 242 33.68 3.22 -8.45
N PHE A 243 33.74 4.01 -9.52
CA PHE A 243 33.41 5.44 -9.48
C PHE A 243 32.10 5.81 -10.22
N GLY A 244 31.25 4.80 -10.42
CA GLY A 244 29.86 4.96 -10.85
C GLY A 244 29.65 4.86 -12.35
N GLN A 245 28.46 4.39 -12.70
CA GLN A 245 28.05 4.14 -14.08
C GLN A 245 26.72 4.86 -14.32
N THR A 246 26.69 5.78 -15.27
CA THR A 246 25.47 6.48 -15.70
C THR A 246 24.53 5.47 -16.37
N PRO A 247 23.21 5.45 -16.06
CA PRO A 247 22.30 4.50 -16.67
C PRO A 247 22.18 4.73 -18.18
N THR A 248 21.76 3.72 -18.93
CA THR A 248 21.48 3.87 -20.36
C THR A 248 20.39 4.93 -20.59
N GLN A 249 20.63 5.83 -21.55
CA GLN A 249 19.67 6.87 -21.94
C GLN A 249 18.45 6.22 -22.61
N LEU A 250 17.25 6.50 -22.10
CA LEU A 250 16.01 5.90 -22.56
C LEU A 250 15.28 6.76 -23.60
N LEU A 251 15.46 8.07 -23.52
CA LEU A 251 14.74 9.04 -24.34
C LEU A 251 15.62 10.24 -24.67
N THR A 252 15.49 10.71 -25.91
CA THR A 252 16.20 11.88 -26.46
C THR A 252 15.30 13.10 -26.55
N GLU A 253 14.01 12.96 -26.24
CA GLU A 253 13.00 14.02 -26.18
C GLU A 253 12.56 14.23 -24.72
N PRO A 254 11.91 15.36 -24.37
CA PRO A 254 11.39 15.59 -23.02
C PRO A 254 10.40 14.49 -22.58
N HIS A 255 10.57 13.98 -21.36
CA HIS A 255 9.65 13.00 -20.81
C HIS A 255 8.25 13.60 -20.62
N PRO A 256 7.16 12.92 -21.04
CA PRO A 256 5.80 13.42 -20.85
C PRO A 256 5.47 13.64 -19.36
N PRO A 257 4.81 14.75 -18.99
CA PRO A 257 4.34 14.96 -17.61
C PRO A 257 3.22 13.97 -17.25
N ARG A 258 3.15 13.55 -15.98
CA ARG A 258 2.02 12.76 -15.45
C ARG A 258 0.81 13.67 -15.30
N SER A 259 -0.37 13.22 -15.72
CA SER A 259 -1.63 13.92 -15.45
C SER A 259 -1.91 13.94 -13.94
N SER A 260 -1.79 15.11 -13.32
CA SER A 260 -2.01 15.35 -11.89
C SER A 260 -3.49 15.48 -11.53
N LEU A 261 -3.91 15.02 -10.35
CA LEU A 261 -5.29 15.15 -9.82
C LEU A 261 -5.66 16.62 -9.50
N MET A 262 -4.71 17.56 -9.51
CA MET A 262 -5.03 19.00 -9.48
C MET A 262 -5.91 19.45 -10.66
N HIS A 263 -5.98 18.66 -11.74
CA HIS A 263 -6.94 18.89 -12.83
C HIS A 263 -8.28 18.15 -12.65
N LEU A 264 -8.45 17.27 -11.65
CA LEU A 264 -9.63 16.41 -11.55
C LEU A 264 -10.44 16.43 -10.24
N THR A 265 -9.97 16.94 -9.09
CA THR A 265 -10.85 17.06 -7.89
C THR A 265 -10.37 18.07 -6.83
N PRO A 266 -11.18 19.10 -6.53
CA PRO A 266 -11.07 19.86 -5.29
C PRO A 266 -12.30 19.57 -4.40
N MET A 267 -12.47 18.35 -3.84
CA MET A 267 -13.58 18.09 -2.90
C MET A 267 -13.24 17.13 -1.74
N MET A 268 -11.96 16.92 -1.41
CA MET A 268 -11.59 16.20 -0.16
C MET A 268 -11.87 17.00 1.13
N PHE A 269 -12.33 18.26 1.01
CA PHE A 269 -12.57 19.17 2.14
C PHE A 269 -13.92 19.91 2.08
N SER A 270 -14.84 19.51 1.19
CA SER A 270 -16.21 20.01 1.25
C SER A 270 -16.92 19.34 2.42
N SER A 271 -17.50 20.13 3.33
CA SER A 271 -18.38 19.63 4.38
C SER A 271 -19.55 18.87 3.72
N VAL A 272 -19.54 17.54 3.80
CA VAL A 272 -20.71 16.74 3.48
C VAL A 272 -21.72 17.05 4.58
N GLN A 273 -22.85 17.67 4.21
CA GLN A 273 -23.99 17.74 5.12
C GLN A 273 -24.51 16.31 5.30
N ASP A 274 -24.86 15.92 6.53
CA ASP A 274 -25.38 14.60 6.88
C ASP A 274 -26.70 14.31 6.12
N ASP A 275 -26.60 13.89 4.86
CA ASP A 275 -27.75 13.56 4.03
C ASP A 275 -28.11 12.08 4.24
N LEU A 276 -29.26 11.82 4.86
CA LEU A 276 -29.83 10.48 4.95
C LEU A 276 -30.17 9.96 3.54
N CYS A 277 -29.31 9.14 2.96
CA CYS A 277 -29.46 8.62 1.60
C CYS A 277 -30.65 7.65 1.43
N MET A 278 -30.93 6.83 2.43
CA MET A 278 -32.02 5.85 2.41
C MET A 278 -32.29 5.31 3.82
N LEU A 279 -33.57 5.22 4.20
CA LEU A 279 -34.01 4.45 5.37
C LEU A 279 -34.69 3.17 4.90
N MET A 280 -34.22 2.02 5.36
CA MET A 280 -34.81 0.72 5.04
C MET A 280 -35.06 -0.09 6.31
N LYS A 281 -36.20 -0.79 6.34
CA LYS A 281 -36.59 -1.66 7.45
C LYS A 281 -36.82 -3.07 6.96
N PHE A 282 -36.06 -4.02 7.51
CA PHE A 282 -36.27 -5.44 7.25
C PHE A 282 -37.41 -6.03 8.09
N LEU A 283 -38.03 -7.08 7.57
CA LEU A 283 -39.03 -7.86 8.31
C LEU A 283 -38.48 -8.30 9.67
N SER A 284 -39.33 -8.27 10.69
CA SER A 284 -38.99 -8.60 12.08
C SER A 284 -37.89 -7.73 12.70
N ASN A 285 -37.56 -6.57 12.12
CA ASN A 285 -36.46 -5.70 12.56
C ASN A 285 -35.11 -6.43 12.64
N SER A 286 -34.88 -7.39 11.74
CA SER A 286 -33.64 -8.17 11.72
C SER A 286 -32.45 -7.25 11.43
N PRO A 287 -31.39 -7.25 12.27
CA PRO A 287 -30.22 -6.41 12.07
C PRO A 287 -29.51 -6.77 10.77
N ILE A 288 -29.03 -5.74 10.07
CA ILE A 288 -28.16 -5.89 8.90
C ILE A 288 -26.78 -6.30 9.41
N THR A 289 -26.27 -7.42 8.93
CA THR A 289 -24.99 -8.00 9.36
C THR A 289 -23.90 -7.91 8.30
N HIS A 290 -24.26 -7.65 7.04
CA HIS A 290 -23.32 -7.45 5.95
C HIS A 290 -23.83 -6.39 4.98
N VAL A 291 -22.95 -5.49 4.58
CA VAL A 291 -23.16 -4.44 3.59
C VAL A 291 -22.01 -4.50 2.60
N ALA A 292 -22.31 -4.46 1.31
CA ALA A 292 -21.32 -4.37 0.25
C ALA A 292 -21.73 -3.30 -0.76
N ALA A 293 -20.91 -2.26 -0.89
CA ALA A 293 -21.10 -1.17 -1.82
C ALA A 293 -20.18 -1.33 -3.05
N ASN A 294 -20.66 -2.02 -4.08
CA ASN A 294 -19.95 -2.10 -5.35
C ASN A 294 -20.51 -1.03 -6.30
N THR A 295 -20.02 0.21 -6.14
CA THR A 295 -20.58 1.41 -6.78
C THR A 295 -19.70 1.99 -7.91
N HIS A 296 -18.67 1.25 -8.34
CA HIS A 296 -17.75 1.70 -9.40
C HIS A 296 -18.51 1.94 -10.73
N PRO A 297 -18.32 3.09 -11.43
CA PRO A 297 -19.09 3.42 -12.64
C PRO A 297 -18.99 2.41 -13.80
N MET A 298 -17.84 1.72 -13.92
CA MET A 298 -17.66 0.62 -14.89
C MET A 298 -18.42 -0.68 -14.55
N VAL A 299 -19.01 -0.83 -13.36
CA VAL A 299 -19.86 -1.99 -13.04
C VAL A 299 -21.17 -1.86 -13.84
N PRO A 300 -21.64 -2.90 -14.56
CA PRO A 300 -22.87 -2.80 -15.35
C PRO A 300 -24.10 -2.39 -14.55
N THR A 301 -24.19 -2.84 -13.30
CA THR A 301 -25.25 -2.52 -12.33
C THR A 301 -24.64 -2.16 -10.97
N PRO A 302 -24.23 -0.89 -10.78
CA PRO A 302 -23.74 -0.41 -9.49
C PRO A 302 -24.84 -0.55 -8.43
N ALA A 303 -24.51 -1.12 -7.28
CA ALA A 303 -25.49 -1.42 -6.24
C ALA A 303 -24.86 -1.52 -4.85
N VAL A 304 -25.72 -1.35 -3.84
CA VAL A 304 -25.44 -1.61 -2.43
C VAL A 304 -26.27 -2.82 -1.99
N ILE A 305 -25.58 -3.93 -1.73
CA ILE A 305 -26.19 -5.17 -1.24
C ILE A 305 -26.18 -5.14 0.28
N THR A 306 -27.32 -5.48 0.89
CA THR A 306 -27.48 -5.59 2.34
C THR A 306 -28.00 -6.97 2.69
N ILE A 307 -27.45 -7.60 3.73
CA ILE A 307 -27.85 -8.94 4.20
C ILE A 307 -28.05 -8.91 5.71
N THR A 308 -29.18 -9.45 6.15
CA THR A 308 -29.61 -9.49 7.56
C THR A 308 -29.20 -10.77 8.26
N CYS A 309 -29.23 -10.77 9.60
CA CYS A 309 -28.95 -11.97 10.40
C CYS A 309 -29.93 -13.12 10.13
N ASN A 310 -31.13 -12.81 9.63
CA ASN A 310 -32.13 -13.80 9.23
C ASN A 310 -31.99 -14.22 7.75
N HIS A 311 -30.85 -13.94 7.13
CA HIS A 311 -30.50 -14.35 5.76
C HIS A 311 -31.40 -13.75 4.67
N ASN A 312 -32.13 -12.68 4.98
CA ASN A 312 -32.82 -11.87 3.97
C ASN A 312 -31.84 -10.84 3.41
N PHE A 313 -31.95 -10.54 2.12
CA PHE A 313 -31.09 -9.56 1.47
C PHE A 313 -31.88 -8.56 0.61
N ALA A 314 -31.23 -7.47 0.25
CA ALA A 314 -31.75 -6.49 -0.70
C ALA A 314 -30.62 -5.97 -1.59
N VAL A 315 -30.92 -5.73 -2.87
CA VAL A 315 -29.99 -5.18 -3.87
C VAL A 315 -30.45 -3.78 -4.27
N ASN A 316 -29.94 -2.76 -3.58
CA ASN A 316 -30.35 -1.38 -3.79
C ASN A 316 -29.49 -0.75 -4.89
N LYS A 317 -30.10 -0.19 -5.93
CA LYS A 317 -29.36 0.36 -7.06
C LYS A 317 -28.66 1.65 -6.67
N TRP A 318 -27.42 1.81 -7.11
CA TRP A 318 -26.65 3.03 -6.94
C TRP A 318 -26.80 3.91 -8.18
N ASN A 319 -27.07 5.20 -8.01
CA ASN A 319 -27.11 6.16 -9.09
C ASN A 319 -25.73 6.83 -9.25
N PRO A 320 -24.89 6.42 -10.22
CA PRO A 320 -23.56 7.00 -10.41
C PRO A 320 -23.61 8.45 -10.93
N ASN A 321 -24.77 8.91 -11.42
CA ASN A 321 -24.95 10.26 -11.94
C ASN A 321 -25.49 11.22 -10.87
N TYR A 322 -25.66 10.78 -9.63
CA TYR A 322 -26.09 11.66 -8.55
C TYR A 322 -25.04 12.76 -8.32
N GLN A 323 -25.39 13.99 -8.68
CA GLN A 323 -24.65 15.18 -8.33
C GLN A 323 -25.43 15.89 -7.22
N GLN A 324 -24.77 16.12 -6.08
CA GLN A 324 -25.37 16.89 -4.99
C GLN A 324 -25.79 18.27 -5.54
N GLN A 325 -27.09 18.57 -5.53
CA GLN A 325 -27.56 19.87 -5.99
C GLN A 325 -27.03 20.93 -5.04
N GLY A 326 -26.12 21.79 -5.54
CA GLY A 326 -25.74 22.99 -4.83
C GLY A 326 -26.98 23.84 -4.54
N THR A 327 -27.00 24.48 -3.37
CA THR A 327 -28.05 25.41 -2.92
C THR A 327 -28.58 26.27 -4.07
N PRO A 328 -29.90 26.31 -4.33
CA PRO A 328 -30.44 27.17 -5.38
C PRO A 328 -30.30 28.64 -4.98
N THR A 329 -29.30 29.32 -5.50
CA THR A 329 -29.21 30.79 -5.46
C THR A 329 -30.09 31.40 -6.56
N SER A 330 -31.41 31.19 -6.46
CA SER A 330 -32.36 31.88 -7.33
C SER A 330 -33.78 31.78 -6.79
N PHE A 331 -34.32 32.91 -6.34
CA PHE A 331 -35.74 33.12 -6.12
C PHE A 331 -36.46 33.13 -7.47
N SER A 332 -36.77 31.95 -8.02
CA SER A 332 -37.79 31.83 -9.07
C SER A 332 -38.81 30.79 -8.66
N SER A 333 -40.01 31.27 -8.38
CA SER A 333 -41.20 30.51 -8.05
C SER A 333 -41.71 29.74 -9.28
N ASP A 334 -41.24 28.51 -9.47
CA ASP A 334 -41.96 27.50 -10.24
C ASP A 334 -41.81 26.15 -9.53
N LYS A 335 -42.80 25.81 -8.71
CA LYS A 335 -42.93 24.51 -8.05
C LYS A 335 -43.40 23.48 -9.08
N HIS A 336 -42.47 22.93 -9.84
CA HIS A 336 -42.58 21.54 -10.25
C HIS A 336 -41.81 20.71 -9.24
N GLU A 337 -42.52 19.94 -8.40
CA GLU A 337 -41.93 18.84 -7.62
C GLU A 337 -41.31 17.84 -8.61
N LYS A 338 -40.04 18.04 -8.96
CA LYS A 338 -39.20 16.95 -9.44
C LYS A 338 -38.80 16.19 -8.17
N ASP A 339 -39.25 14.94 -8.05
CA ASP A 339 -38.79 14.02 -7.02
C ASP A 339 -37.25 14.13 -6.92
N ALA A 340 -36.74 14.47 -5.74
CA ALA A 340 -35.31 14.52 -5.50
C ALA A 340 -34.76 13.10 -5.67
N GLU A 341 -34.04 12.84 -6.77
CA GLU A 341 -33.41 11.54 -7.00
C GLU A 341 -32.37 11.29 -5.91
N LEU A 342 -32.62 10.33 -5.02
CA LEU A 342 -31.66 9.88 -4.00
C LEU A 342 -30.51 9.10 -4.66
N PRO A 343 -29.31 9.10 -4.08
CA PRO A 343 -28.17 8.34 -4.61
C PRO A 343 -28.39 6.82 -4.58
N VAL A 344 -29.27 6.34 -3.68
CA VAL A 344 -29.61 4.92 -3.53
C VAL A 344 -31.10 4.71 -3.80
N LEU A 345 -31.41 3.85 -4.75
CA LEU A 345 -32.78 3.43 -5.06
C LEU A 345 -33.06 2.06 -4.43
N MET A 346 -34.13 1.98 -3.65
CA MET A 346 -34.52 0.77 -2.91
C MET A 346 -34.78 -0.42 -3.85
N ASP A 347 -34.46 -1.63 -3.40
CA ASP A 347 -34.78 -2.86 -4.13
C ASP A 347 -36.30 -3.11 -4.23
N HIS A 348 -36.86 -3.01 -5.44
CA HIS A 348 -38.28 -3.23 -5.68
C HIS A 348 -38.71 -4.68 -5.40
N LEU A 349 -37.80 -5.66 -5.60
CA LEU A 349 -38.10 -7.07 -5.33
C LEU A 349 -38.14 -7.36 -3.82
N PHE A 350 -37.35 -6.62 -3.05
CA PHE A 350 -37.44 -6.65 -1.60
C PHE A 350 -38.78 -6.08 -1.09
N ALA A 351 -39.26 -4.98 -1.67
CA ALA A 351 -40.53 -4.37 -1.26
C ALA A 351 -41.76 -5.29 -1.46
N GLN A 352 -41.70 -6.21 -2.43
CA GLN A 352 -42.79 -7.14 -2.74
C GLN A 352 -42.67 -8.50 -2.03
N ASN A 353 -41.46 -8.88 -1.59
CA ASN A 353 -41.04 -10.13 -0.90
C ASN A 353 -42.00 -11.34 -0.94
N THR A 354 -42.46 -11.74 -2.13
CA THR A 354 -43.43 -12.82 -2.32
C THR A 354 -43.07 -13.69 -3.54
N GLY A 355 -43.47 -14.97 -3.50
CA GLY A 355 -43.34 -15.89 -4.64
C GLY A 355 -41.89 -16.24 -5.05
N LEU A 356 -41.65 -16.32 -6.37
CA LEU A 356 -40.40 -16.75 -7.02
C LEU A 356 -39.24 -15.74 -6.88
N HIS A 357 -39.49 -14.54 -6.36
CA HIS A 357 -38.49 -13.47 -6.18
C HIS A 357 -38.14 -13.23 -4.70
N ARG A 358 -38.38 -14.22 -3.83
CA ARG A 358 -38.07 -14.13 -2.41
C ARG A 358 -36.57 -13.90 -2.20
N ARG A 359 -36.21 -12.78 -1.58
CA ARG A 359 -34.81 -12.41 -1.30
C ARG A 359 -34.31 -13.03 0.01
N THR A 360 -34.22 -14.36 0.06
CA THR A 360 -33.74 -15.11 1.23
C THR A 360 -32.73 -16.18 0.79
N LEU A 361 -31.58 -16.31 1.47
CA LEU A 361 -30.48 -17.24 1.13
C LEU A 361 -30.75 -18.72 1.52
N GLY A 362 -32.02 -19.09 1.67
CA GLY A 362 -32.47 -20.44 2.04
C GLY A 362 -32.35 -20.76 3.53
N ASP A 363 -32.80 -21.97 3.87
CA ASP A 363 -32.75 -22.55 5.21
C ASP A 363 -31.58 -23.55 5.28
N ASN A 364 -31.09 -23.91 6.49
CA ASN A 364 -29.93 -24.80 6.80
C ASN A 364 -28.64 -24.13 7.34
N PHE A 365 -28.73 -22.89 7.84
CA PHE A 365 -27.62 -22.33 8.62
C PHE A 365 -27.53 -22.98 10.01
N ASP A 366 -26.31 -23.18 10.52
CA ASP A 366 -26.10 -23.69 11.88
C ASP A 366 -26.46 -22.61 12.90
N GLN A 367 -27.47 -22.88 13.72
CA GLN A 367 -28.00 -21.93 14.71
C GLN A 367 -27.01 -21.61 15.84
N ARG A 368 -25.94 -22.40 16.00
CA ARG A 368 -24.89 -22.18 17.00
C ARG A 368 -23.88 -21.13 16.54
N LEU A 369 -23.85 -20.80 15.25
CA LEU A 369 -22.99 -19.76 14.71
C LEU A 369 -23.71 -18.42 14.70
N LYS A 370 -23.05 -17.41 15.27
CA LYS A 370 -23.51 -16.03 15.15
C LYS A 370 -23.22 -15.55 13.73
N VAL A 371 -24.25 -15.09 13.03
CA VAL A 371 -24.10 -14.45 11.72
C VAL A 371 -23.40 -13.11 11.90
N THR A 372 -22.31 -12.90 11.15
CA THR A 372 -21.48 -11.69 11.22
C THR A 372 -21.15 -11.18 9.82
N HIS A 373 -20.45 -10.05 9.72
CA HIS A 373 -20.02 -9.48 8.44
C HIS A 373 -19.14 -10.44 7.62
N SER A 374 -18.39 -11.34 8.26
CA SER A 374 -17.54 -12.35 7.63
C SER A 374 -18.30 -13.62 7.21
N SER A 375 -19.61 -13.68 7.40
CA SER A 375 -20.43 -14.82 6.96
C SER A 375 -20.82 -14.72 5.48
N PHE A 376 -20.68 -13.55 4.87
CA PHE A 376 -21.09 -13.28 3.50
C PHE A 376 -20.04 -12.48 2.74
N VAL A 377 -20.02 -12.66 1.43
CA VAL A 377 -19.20 -11.91 0.48
C VAL A 377 -19.98 -11.72 -0.81
N THR A 378 -19.85 -10.58 -1.47
CA THR A 378 -20.50 -10.32 -2.77
C THR A 378 -19.48 -10.16 -3.89
N THR A 379 -19.84 -10.54 -5.12
CA THR A 379 -18.98 -10.26 -6.28
C THR A 379 -18.98 -8.77 -6.62
N ALA A 380 -17.89 -8.29 -7.22
CA ALA A 380 -17.74 -6.88 -7.61
C ALA A 380 -18.80 -6.40 -8.63
N ASP A 381 -19.40 -7.33 -9.38
CA ASP A 381 -20.48 -7.07 -10.34
C ASP A 381 -21.89 -7.15 -9.74
N ASN A 382 -22.02 -7.37 -8.42
CA ASN A 382 -23.28 -7.53 -7.68
C ASN A 382 -24.15 -8.74 -8.12
N ARG A 383 -23.60 -9.70 -8.88
CA ARG A 383 -24.36 -10.84 -9.40
C ARG A 383 -24.45 -12.03 -8.46
N PHE A 384 -23.46 -12.20 -7.59
CA PHE A 384 -23.40 -13.37 -6.71
C PHE A 384 -23.13 -13.00 -5.25
N ILE A 385 -23.78 -13.74 -4.35
CA ILE A 385 -23.55 -13.72 -2.91
C ILE A 385 -22.96 -15.09 -2.52
N PHE A 386 -21.81 -15.07 -1.89
CA PHE A 386 -21.24 -16.22 -1.21
C PHE A 386 -21.68 -16.20 0.25
N ALA A 387 -22.12 -17.35 0.76
CA ALA A 387 -22.50 -17.51 2.16
C ALA A 387 -21.84 -18.75 2.76
N CYS A 388 -21.40 -18.63 4.01
CA CYS A 388 -20.89 -19.74 4.82
C CYS A 388 -21.73 -19.97 6.09
N GLY A 389 -21.39 -20.97 6.90
CA GLY A 389 -22.11 -21.29 8.14
C GLY A 389 -23.21 -22.35 8.01
N PHE A 390 -23.21 -23.15 6.94
CA PHE A 390 -24.17 -24.25 6.76
C PHE A 390 -23.79 -25.47 7.61
N TRP A 391 -24.80 -26.16 8.16
CA TRP A 391 -24.58 -27.35 9.01
C TRP A 391 -23.91 -28.51 8.27
N ASP A 392 -24.08 -28.57 6.95
CA ASP A 392 -23.50 -29.59 6.05
C ASP A 392 -22.03 -29.30 5.68
N LYS A 393 -21.42 -28.29 6.32
CA LYS A 393 -20.01 -27.89 6.14
C LYS A 393 -19.72 -27.26 4.77
N SER A 394 -20.76 -26.97 3.99
CA SER A 394 -20.60 -26.29 2.70
C SER A 394 -20.51 -24.78 2.86
N PHE A 395 -19.95 -24.13 1.84
CA PHE A 395 -20.30 -22.75 1.52
C PHE A 395 -20.98 -22.74 0.15
N ARG A 396 -21.82 -21.73 -0.09
CA ARG A 396 -22.74 -21.72 -1.24
C ARG A 396 -22.72 -20.39 -1.97
N ILE A 397 -22.96 -20.46 -3.28
CA ILE A 397 -23.05 -19.30 -4.17
C ILE A 397 -24.51 -19.11 -4.57
N PHE A 398 -25.03 -17.90 -4.37
CA PHE A 398 -26.40 -17.53 -4.72
C PHE A 398 -26.39 -16.45 -5.80
N ALA A 399 -27.18 -16.63 -6.85
CA ALA A 399 -27.46 -15.58 -7.82
C ALA A 399 -28.35 -14.52 -7.18
N THR A 400 -27.95 -13.25 -7.24
CA THR A 400 -28.69 -12.15 -6.60
C THR A 400 -30.09 -12.02 -7.17
N ASP A 401 -30.26 -12.07 -8.49
CA ASP A 401 -31.53 -11.87 -9.22
C ASP A 401 -32.73 -12.67 -8.66
N TYR A 402 -32.52 -13.95 -8.32
CA TYR A 402 -33.59 -14.88 -7.93
C TYR A 402 -33.32 -15.65 -6.63
N ALA A 403 -32.25 -15.30 -5.89
CA ALA A 403 -31.82 -16.03 -4.68
C ALA A 403 -31.61 -17.54 -4.90
N ARG A 404 -31.26 -17.95 -6.13
CA ARG A 404 -31.04 -19.36 -6.49
C ARG A 404 -29.62 -19.79 -6.19
N ILE A 405 -29.47 -20.98 -5.63
CA ILE A 405 -28.15 -21.61 -5.43
C ILE A 405 -27.59 -21.97 -6.81
N VAL A 406 -26.43 -21.41 -7.14
CA VAL A 406 -25.66 -21.68 -8.35
C VAL A 406 -24.73 -22.86 -8.12
N GLN A 407 -24.06 -22.88 -6.96
CA GLN A 407 -23.10 -23.92 -6.62
C GLN A 407 -23.08 -24.16 -5.10
N VAL A 408 -22.88 -25.42 -4.72
CA VAL A 408 -22.63 -25.86 -3.33
C VAL A 408 -21.24 -26.45 -3.30
N ILE A 409 -20.36 -25.92 -2.44
CA ILE A 409 -18.96 -26.30 -2.40
C ILE A 409 -18.67 -27.01 -1.08
N TYR A 410 -18.08 -28.20 -1.19
CA TYR A 410 -17.62 -29.01 -0.07
C TYR A 410 -16.09 -29.11 -0.11
N GLY A 411 -15.46 -29.08 1.06
CA GLY A 411 -14.01 -29.27 1.19
C GLY A 411 -13.56 -29.32 2.64
N HIS A 412 -14.11 -28.42 3.47
CA HIS A 412 -13.85 -28.42 4.90
C HIS A 412 -14.45 -29.65 5.61
N PHE A 413 -13.79 -30.07 6.68
CA PHE A 413 -14.19 -31.21 7.51
C PHE A 413 -15.14 -30.83 8.65
N ASP A 414 -15.32 -29.53 8.89
CA ASP A 414 -16.29 -28.95 9.82
C ASP A 414 -16.85 -27.63 9.26
N ILE A 415 -17.75 -26.99 10.01
CA ILE A 415 -18.50 -25.83 9.54
C ILE A 415 -17.57 -24.66 9.20
N VAL A 416 -17.80 -24.07 8.03
CA VAL A 416 -17.12 -22.86 7.56
C VAL A 416 -17.62 -21.65 8.36
N THR A 417 -16.72 -21.03 9.12
CA THR A 417 -17.01 -19.95 10.09
C THR A 417 -16.89 -18.56 9.49
N CYS A 418 -15.98 -18.37 8.53
CA CYS A 418 -15.72 -17.08 7.89
C CYS A 418 -15.33 -17.24 6.42
N ILE A 419 -15.66 -16.24 5.61
CA ILE A 419 -15.37 -16.18 4.18
C ILE A 419 -14.97 -14.76 3.78
N THR A 420 -14.00 -14.64 2.88
CA THR A 420 -13.54 -13.35 2.32
C THR A 420 -13.20 -13.49 0.83
N LYS A 421 -13.15 -12.37 0.10
CA LYS A 421 -12.70 -12.32 -1.31
C LYS A 421 -11.47 -11.44 -1.46
N SER A 422 -10.67 -11.73 -2.47
CA SER A 422 -9.66 -10.79 -2.95
C SER A 422 -10.32 -9.58 -3.62
N GLU A 423 -9.74 -8.40 -3.42
CA GLU A 423 -10.07 -7.23 -4.21
C GLU A 423 -9.63 -7.43 -5.65
N ASN A 424 -10.55 -7.21 -6.60
CA ASN A 424 -10.29 -7.33 -8.03
C ASN A 424 -10.91 -6.16 -8.78
N ASN A 425 -10.24 -5.72 -9.85
CA ASN A 425 -10.89 -4.90 -10.87
C ASN A 425 -11.94 -5.72 -11.63
N THR A 426 -12.98 -5.04 -12.08
CA THR A 426 -14.37 -5.46 -12.31
C THR A 426 -14.63 -6.65 -13.26
N ASN A 427 -13.63 -7.36 -13.79
CA ASN A 427 -13.81 -8.42 -14.80
C ASN A 427 -12.81 -9.61 -14.69
N TYR A 428 -12.23 -9.87 -13.51
CA TYR A 428 -11.20 -10.92 -13.35
C TYR A 428 -11.57 -11.98 -12.32
N ASP A 429 -11.05 -13.18 -12.54
CA ASP A 429 -11.04 -14.29 -11.57
C ASP A 429 -10.53 -13.82 -10.21
N CYS A 430 -11.28 -14.10 -9.15
CA CYS A 430 -10.92 -13.72 -7.79
C CYS A 430 -10.61 -14.94 -6.93
N TYR A 431 -9.86 -14.71 -5.85
CA TYR A 431 -9.67 -15.70 -4.81
C TYR A 431 -10.74 -15.55 -3.75
N ILE A 432 -11.33 -16.68 -3.37
CA ILE A 432 -12.21 -16.78 -2.20
C ILE A 432 -11.43 -17.54 -1.14
N VAL A 433 -11.40 -17.03 0.09
CA VAL A 433 -10.72 -17.66 1.21
C VAL A 433 -11.74 -17.99 2.28
N THR A 434 -11.74 -19.22 2.76
CA THR A 434 -12.66 -19.72 3.78
C THR A 434 -11.90 -20.24 4.99
N GLY A 435 -12.36 -19.91 6.19
CA GLY A 435 -11.89 -20.49 7.45
C GLY A 435 -12.96 -21.38 8.07
N SER A 436 -12.56 -22.42 8.79
CA SER A 436 -13.47 -23.41 9.38
C SER A 436 -13.12 -23.77 10.82
N LYS A 437 -14.09 -24.42 11.48
CA LYS A 437 -13.91 -25.10 12.77
C LYS A 437 -12.92 -26.26 12.72
N ASP A 438 -12.62 -26.79 11.53
CA ASP A 438 -11.62 -27.84 11.33
C ASP A 438 -10.17 -27.35 11.48
N CYS A 439 -9.96 -26.08 11.88
CA CYS A 439 -8.67 -25.42 12.07
C CYS A 439 -7.89 -25.19 10.76
N THR A 440 -8.53 -25.33 9.60
CA THR A 440 -7.92 -25.09 8.30
C THR A 440 -8.49 -23.83 7.63
N VAL A 441 -7.68 -23.26 6.76
CA VAL A 441 -8.10 -22.22 5.83
C VAL A 441 -7.94 -22.77 4.42
N MET A 442 -8.93 -22.57 3.56
CA MET A 442 -8.87 -23.01 2.16
C MET A 442 -8.95 -21.83 1.21
N VAL A 443 -8.11 -21.85 0.19
CA VAL A 443 -8.07 -20.86 -0.89
C VAL A 443 -8.73 -21.47 -2.12
N TRP A 444 -9.71 -20.77 -2.68
CA TRP A 444 -10.50 -21.19 -3.83
C TRP A 444 -10.36 -20.17 -4.95
N GLN A 445 -10.47 -20.64 -6.20
CA GLN A 445 -10.49 -19.75 -7.36
C GLN A 445 -11.91 -19.66 -7.92
N PHE A 446 -12.46 -18.45 -7.91
CA PHE A 446 -13.73 -18.15 -8.58
C PHE A 446 -13.43 -17.66 -9.99
N ASN A 447 -13.97 -18.35 -10.99
CA ASN A 447 -13.82 -17.97 -12.38
C ASN A 447 -15.03 -17.14 -12.84
N ALA A 448 -14.78 -15.89 -13.23
CA ALA A 448 -15.85 -14.95 -13.59
C ALA A 448 -16.60 -15.37 -14.87
N ARG A 449 -15.91 -16.07 -15.79
CA ARG A 449 -16.49 -16.55 -17.05
C ARG A 449 -17.45 -17.72 -16.82
N ASN A 450 -17.03 -18.67 -16.00
CA ASN A 450 -17.82 -19.87 -15.66
C ASN A 450 -18.84 -19.58 -14.55
N GLN A 451 -18.72 -18.44 -13.86
CA GLN A 451 -19.58 -18.04 -12.74
C GLN A 451 -19.61 -19.08 -11.62
N ALA A 452 -18.47 -19.73 -11.39
CA ALA A 452 -18.34 -20.85 -10.47
C ALA A 452 -16.93 -20.93 -9.87
N ILE A 453 -16.83 -21.58 -8.71
CA ILE A 453 -15.57 -22.05 -8.16
C ILE A 453 -15.09 -23.22 -9.01
N ILE A 454 -13.84 -23.13 -9.47
CA ILE A 454 -13.18 -24.14 -10.29
C ILE A 454 -12.22 -24.99 -9.44
N GLY A 455 -11.95 -26.21 -9.90
CA GLY A 455 -10.89 -27.05 -9.34
C GLY A 455 -9.63 -27.07 -10.20
N ASP A 456 -8.67 -27.94 -9.85
CA ASP A 456 -7.33 -28.03 -10.45
C ASP A 456 -7.34 -28.34 -11.96
N ILE A 457 -8.41 -28.97 -12.44
CA ILE A 457 -8.60 -29.32 -13.86
C ILE A 457 -9.26 -28.16 -14.64
N GLY A 458 -9.51 -27.01 -13.98
CA GLY A 458 -10.18 -25.85 -14.57
C GLY A 458 -11.67 -26.06 -14.84
N THR A 459 -12.25 -27.17 -14.39
CA THR A 459 -13.66 -27.49 -14.55
C THR A 459 -14.46 -27.08 -13.31
N ALA A 460 -15.70 -26.63 -13.53
CA ALA A 460 -16.63 -26.28 -12.47
C ALA A 460 -17.38 -27.50 -11.88
N GLU A 461 -17.28 -28.66 -12.53
CA GLU A 461 -17.98 -29.89 -12.11
C GLU A 461 -17.48 -30.44 -10.77
N LYS A 462 -16.19 -30.24 -10.47
CA LYS A 462 -15.59 -30.67 -9.21
C LYS A 462 -14.73 -29.53 -8.62
N PRO A 463 -15.32 -28.64 -7.81
CA PRO A 463 -14.55 -27.60 -7.15
C PRO A 463 -13.54 -28.23 -6.19
N THR A 464 -12.27 -27.84 -6.31
CA THR A 464 -11.20 -28.24 -5.39
C THR A 464 -10.48 -26.98 -4.88
N PRO A 465 -10.02 -26.97 -3.62
CA PRO A 465 -9.26 -25.84 -3.09
C PRO A 465 -7.90 -25.80 -3.78
N LYS A 466 -7.48 -24.59 -4.19
CA LYS A 466 -6.15 -24.34 -4.77
C LYS A 466 -5.03 -24.56 -3.74
N ALA A 467 -5.29 -24.19 -2.49
CA ALA A 467 -4.37 -24.41 -1.38
C ALA A 467 -5.16 -24.65 -0.09
N THR A 468 -4.60 -25.47 0.79
CA THR A 468 -5.08 -25.68 2.17
C THR A 468 -4.01 -25.18 3.12
N LEU A 469 -4.30 -24.10 3.84
CA LEU A 469 -3.41 -23.48 4.80
C LEU A 469 -3.64 -24.11 6.17
N THR A 470 -2.55 -24.53 6.80
CA THR A 470 -2.55 -25.24 8.07
C THR A 470 -1.67 -24.52 9.10
N GLY A 471 -1.88 -24.79 10.38
CA GLY A 471 -1.09 -24.21 11.48
C GLY A 471 -1.92 -23.82 12.70
N HIS A 472 -3.22 -23.54 12.53
CA HIS A 472 -4.11 -23.29 13.66
C HIS A 472 -4.42 -24.57 14.43
N GLN A 473 -4.60 -24.44 15.74
CA GLN A 473 -5.01 -25.52 16.65
C GLN A 473 -6.45 -25.36 17.14
N THR A 474 -7.08 -24.23 16.81
CA THR A 474 -8.44 -23.86 17.20
C THR A 474 -9.20 -23.37 15.98
N GLU A 475 -10.53 -23.27 16.10
CA GLU A 475 -11.39 -22.80 15.02
C GLU A 475 -10.95 -21.45 14.47
N VAL A 476 -10.89 -21.34 13.14
CA VAL A 476 -10.62 -20.07 12.45
C VAL A 476 -11.86 -19.20 12.59
N ILE A 477 -11.71 -17.91 12.87
CA ILE A 477 -12.84 -16.99 13.12
C ILE A 477 -12.84 -15.76 12.20
N CYS A 478 -11.68 -15.35 11.72
CA CYS A 478 -11.55 -14.25 10.78
C CYS A 478 -10.44 -14.54 9.76
N VAL A 479 -10.64 -14.06 8.53
CA VAL A 479 -9.71 -14.21 7.41
C VAL A 479 -9.66 -12.94 6.58
N ALA A 480 -8.49 -12.59 6.08
CA ALA A 480 -8.25 -11.52 5.12
C ALA A 480 -7.32 -12.02 4.01
N VAL A 481 -7.47 -11.47 2.80
CA VAL A 481 -6.68 -11.89 1.64
C VAL A 481 -6.26 -10.67 0.83
N LEU A 482 -4.98 -10.65 0.44
CA LEU A 482 -4.41 -9.63 -0.44
C LEU A 482 -3.73 -10.33 -1.62
N SER A 483 -4.47 -10.44 -2.72
CA SER A 483 -4.02 -11.14 -3.92
C SER A 483 -2.82 -10.48 -4.60
N GLU A 484 -2.69 -9.15 -4.48
CA GLU A 484 -1.59 -8.37 -5.07
C GLU A 484 -0.23 -8.78 -4.50
N LEU A 485 -0.17 -9.08 -3.19
CA LEU A 485 1.04 -9.58 -2.52
C LEU A 485 1.07 -11.11 -2.37
N GLY A 486 -0.01 -11.78 -2.78
CA GLY A 486 -0.16 -13.21 -2.62
C GLY A 486 -0.23 -13.68 -1.16
N LEU A 487 -0.83 -12.88 -0.28
CA LEU A 487 -0.92 -13.14 1.17
C LEU A 487 -2.34 -13.47 1.62
N VAL A 488 -2.43 -14.35 2.62
CA VAL A 488 -3.63 -14.68 3.38
C VAL A 488 -3.31 -14.56 4.85
N ILE A 489 -4.18 -13.89 5.61
CA ILE A 489 -4.04 -13.77 7.06
C ILE A 489 -5.28 -14.36 7.71
N SER A 490 -5.07 -15.21 8.71
CA SER A 490 -6.14 -15.89 9.42
C SER A 490 -5.97 -15.79 10.92
N GLY A 491 -7.06 -15.56 11.64
CA GLY A 491 -7.11 -15.53 13.10
C GLY A 491 -7.94 -16.68 13.63
N SER A 492 -7.44 -17.37 14.65
CA SER A 492 -8.18 -18.43 15.33
C SER A 492 -8.62 -18.06 16.74
N ARG A 493 -9.69 -18.66 17.23
CA ARG A 493 -10.23 -18.37 18.57
C ARG A 493 -9.18 -18.69 19.63
N ASN A 494 -8.90 -17.72 20.52
CA ASN A 494 -7.89 -17.81 21.57
C ASN A 494 -6.51 -18.30 21.06
N GLY A 495 -6.20 -18.01 19.80
CA GLY A 495 -5.00 -18.47 19.12
C GLY A 495 -4.35 -17.35 18.31
N PRO A 496 -3.26 -17.68 17.60
CA PRO A 496 -2.49 -16.69 16.88
C PRO A 496 -3.21 -16.20 15.62
N CYS A 497 -2.75 -15.05 15.11
CA CYS A 497 -2.94 -14.69 13.72
C CYS A 497 -1.78 -15.24 12.90
N LEU A 498 -2.06 -16.03 11.87
CA LEU A 498 -1.04 -16.60 10.99
C LEU A 498 -1.06 -15.88 9.64
N VAL A 499 0.12 -15.71 9.06
CA VAL A 499 0.31 -15.16 7.72
C VAL A 499 0.82 -16.26 6.81
N HIS A 500 0.07 -16.56 5.76
CA HIS A 500 0.38 -17.57 4.76
C HIS A 500 0.49 -16.96 3.37
N THR A 501 1.18 -17.64 2.47
CA THR A 501 1.09 -17.39 1.03
C THR A 501 -0.21 -17.95 0.46
N LEU A 502 -0.65 -17.44 -0.70
CA LEU A 502 -1.74 -18.05 -1.48
C LEU A 502 -1.47 -19.49 -1.92
N THR A 503 -0.20 -19.95 -1.84
CA THR A 503 0.23 -21.31 -2.21
C THR A 503 0.21 -22.30 -1.05
N GLY A 504 0.10 -21.85 0.21
CA GLY A 504 0.04 -22.74 1.37
C GLY A 504 1.16 -22.57 2.40
N ASP A 505 2.18 -21.77 2.09
CA ASP A 505 3.37 -21.66 2.93
C ASP A 505 3.09 -20.76 4.13
N LEU A 506 3.34 -21.26 5.34
CA LEU A 506 3.28 -20.46 6.55
C LEU A 506 4.52 -19.56 6.62
N LEU A 507 4.31 -18.25 6.55
CA LEU A 507 5.39 -17.28 6.62
C LEU A 507 5.75 -16.96 8.07
N GLN A 508 4.74 -16.66 8.90
CA GLN A 508 4.95 -16.28 10.30
C GLN A 508 3.64 -16.23 11.11
N SER A 509 3.79 -15.99 12.41
CA SER A 509 2.72 -15.64 13.35
C SER A 509 2.83 -14.16 13.72
N LEU A 510 1.69 -13.46 13.84
CA LEU A 510 1.64 -12.13 14.42
C LEU A 510 1.59 -12.26 15.94
N ASP A 511 2.52 -11.63 16.64
CA ASP A 511 2.63 -11.71 18.10
C ASP A 511 2.00 -10.47 18.75
N PRO A 512 0.75 -10.55 19.26
CA PRO A 512 0.10 -9.42 19.87
C PRO A 512 0.59 -9.17 21.32
N PRO A 513 0.29 -8.00 21.90
CA PRO A 513 0.54 -7.74 23.33
C PRO A 513 -0.15 -8.78 24.22
N LYS A 514 0.41 -9.02 25.42
CA LYS A 514 -0.07 -10.05 26.37
C LYS A 514 -1.54 -9.98 26.78
N ASN A 515 -2.22 -8.86 26.52
CA ASN A 515 -3.61 -8.60 26.87
C ASN A 515 -4.59 -8.89 25.71
N CYS A 516 -4.07 -9.36 24.58
CA CYS A 516 -4.81 -9.66 23.36
C CYS A 516 -4.76 -11.18 23.13
N PHE A 517 -5.89 -11.86 23.28
CA PHE A 517 -5.94 -13.32 23.29
C PHE A 517 -6.63 -13.90 22.05
N SER A 518 -7.74 -13.31 21.63
CA SER A 518 -8.55 -13.87 20.55
C SER A 518 -8.76 -12.84 19.43
N PRO A 519 -8.17 -13.01 18.23
CA PRO A 519 -8.37 -12.12 17.10
C PRO A 519 -9.77 -12.27 16.52
N GLU A 520 -10.59 -11.24 16.55
CA GLU A 520 -11.99 -11.29 16.11
C GLU A 520 -12.20 -10.71 14.70
N LEU A 521 -11.45 -9.68 14.32
CA LEU A 521 -11.56 -9.02 13.00
C LEU A 521 -10.16 -8.79 12.44
N ILE A 522 -10.00 -8.97 11.12
CA ILE A 522 -8.74 -8.69 10.41
C ILE A 522 -9.08 -7.87 9.17
N THR A 523 -8.33 -6.81 8.94
CA THR A 523 -8.35 -6.04 7.69
C THR A 523 -6.93 -5.73 7.24
N MET A 524 -6.73 -5.59 5.94
CA MET A 524 -5.42 -5.39 5.33
C MET A 524 -5.46 -4.20 4.37
N SER A 525 -4.42 -3.35 4.43
CA SER A 525 -4.18 -2.31 3.45
C SER A 525 -3.41 -2.87 2.24
N ARG A 526 -3.62 -2.26 1.06
CA ARG A 526 -2.78 -2.48 -0.13
C ARG A 526 -1.31 -2.14 0.09
N GLU A 527 -1.04 -1.29 1.09
CA GLU A 527 0.32 -0.94 1.52
C GLU A 527 0.96 -1.98 2.44
N ALA A 528 0.35 -3.15 2.62
CA ALA A 528 0.88 -4.25 3.43
C ALA A 528 0.92 -3.98 4.94
N PHE A 529 -0.02 -3.18 5.45
CA PHE A 529 -0.31 -3.07 6.88
C PHE A 529 -1.51 -3.94 7.23
N VAL A 530 -1.45 -4.58 8.40
CA VAL A 530 -2.45 -5.51 8.90
C VAL A 530 -3.02 -4.94 10.18
N LEU A 531 -4.33 -4.77 10.23
CA LEU A 531 -5.03 -4.38 11.45
C LEU A 531 -5.82 -5.57 11.96
N VAL A 532 -5.64 -5.84 13.25
CA VAL A 532 -6.32 -6.93 13.93
C VAL A 532 -7.03 -6.38 15.16
N LYS A 533 -8.33 -6.63 15.24
CA LYS A 533 -9.11 -6.42 16.47
C LYS A 533 -9.10 -7.69 17.29
N PHE A 534 -8.63 -7.60 18.52
CA PHE A 534 -8.69 -8.65 19.52
C PHE A 534 -9.86 -8.43 20.47
N ASP A 535 -10.06 -9.41 21.35
CA ASP A 535 -11.02 -9.35 22.45
C ASP A 535 -10.87 -8.07 23.28
N SER A 536 -11.96 -7.66 23.95
CA SER A 536 -12.01 -6.45 24.79
C SER A 536 -11.76 -5.13 24.06
N GLY A 537 -11.98 -5.06 22.75
CA GLY A 537 -11.86 -3.83 21.95
C GLY A 537 -10.43 -3.40 21.66
N ASN A 538 -9.46 -4.30 21.81
CA ASN A 538 -8.05 -4.04 21.51
C ASN A 538 -7.82 -4.02 19.99
N ILE A 539 -7.24 -2.97 19.42
CA ILE A 539 -6.78 -2.94 18.04
C ILE A 539 -5.25 -2.92 18.02
N CYS A 540 -4.68 -3.78 17.19
CA CYS A 540 -3.24 -3.83 16.92
C CYS A 540 -2.98 -3.61 15.44
N SER A 541 -2.00 -2.77 15.12
CA SER A 541 -1.46 -2.59 13.78
C SER A 541 -0.14 -3.32 13.65
N PHE A 542 0.00 -4.15 12.62
CA PHE A 542 1.20 -4.92 12.32
C PHE A 542 1.67 -4.65 10.89
N THR A 543 2.96 -4.84 10.66
CA THR A 543 3.47 -5.05 9.30
C THR A 543 3.15 -6.47 8.83
N VAL A 544 3.11 -6.70 7.52
CA VAL A 544 3.10 -8.07 6.97
C VAL A 544 4.33 -8.90 7.32
N ASN A 545 5.35 -8.33 7.97
CA ASN A 545 6.54 -9.01 8.50
C ASN A 545 6.44 -9.26 10.03
N GLY A 546 5.25 -9.09 10.61
CA GLY A 546 4.98 -9.54 11.98
C GLY A 546 5.36 -8.54 13.07
N ARG A 547 5.91 -7.39 12.69
CA ARG A 547 6.27 -6.33 13.64
C ARG A 547 5.02 -5.56 14.07
N LEU A 548 4.80 -5.48 15.37
CA LEU A 548 3.78 -4.61 15.95
C LEU A 548 4.20 -3.13 15.78
N LEU A 549 3.34 -2.35 15.13
CA LEU A 549 3.50 -0.91 14.91
C LEU A 549 2.83 -0.10 16.02
N GLN A 550 1.55 -0.38 16.27
CA GLN A 550 0.72 0.39 17.20
C GLN A 550 -0.31 -0.49 17.90
N TYR A 551 -0.67 -0.12 19.13
CA TYR A 551 -1.69 -0.80 19.93
C TYR A 551 -2.56 0.24 20.63
N GLU A 552 -3.88 0.09 20.52
CA GLU A 552 -4.83 0.92 21.22
C GLU A 552 -6.02 0.10 21.75
N LYS A 553 -6.48 0.44 22.96
CA LYS A 553 -7.65 -0.20 23.56
C LYS A 553 -8.86 0.73 23.42
N HIS A 554 -9.82 0.30 22.62
CA HIS A 554 -11.05 1.04 22.42
C HIS A 554 -12.02 0.82 23.58
N LYS A 555 -12.86 1.83 23.83
CA LYS A 555 -13.89 1.78 24.87
C LYS A 555 -15.16 1.05 24.42
N ASP A 556 -15.34 0.86 23.13
CA ASP A 556 -16.49 0.19 22.52
C ASP A 556 -16.13 -1.25 22.10
N ASN A 557 -17.13 -2.12 22.07
CA ASN A 557 -16.99 -3.43 21.46
C ASN A 557 -17.16 -3.31 19.94
N ILE A 558 -16.04 -3.23 19.23
CA ILE A 558 -16.02 -3.11 17.77
C ILE A 558 -16.51 -4.41 17.13
N LEU A 559 -17.50 -4.30 16.26
CA LEU A 559 -18.15 -5.41 15.55
C LEU A 559 -17.73 -5.48 14.07
N THR A 560 -17.29 -4.36 13.50
CA THR A 560 -16.87 -4.25 12.11
C THR A 560 -15.78 -3.19 11.94
N MET A 561 -14.89 -3.42 10.99
CA MET A 561 -13.84 -2.49 10.60
C MET A 561 -13.61 -2.55 9.10
N ILE A 562 -13.34 -1.39 8.49
CA ILE A 562 -12.99 -1.27 7.08
C ILE A 562 -11.87 -0.24 6.92
N LEU A 563 -11.00 -0.47 5.94
CA LEU A 563 -9.97 0.47 5.55
C LEU A 563 -10.41 1.22 4.29
N SER A 564 -10.07 2.51 4.24
CA SER A 564 -10.02 3.25 2.97
C SER A 564 -9.10 2.56 1.97
N ARG A 565 -9.31 2.79 0.68
CA ARG A 565 -8.57 2.18 -0.43
C ARG A 565 -7.07 2.50 -0.38
N GLY A 566 -6.71 3.69 0.10
CA GLY A 566 -5.31 4.07 0.36
C GLY A 566 -4.76 3.53 1.67
N GLY A 567 -5.61 3.00 2.55
CA GLY A 567 -5.23 2.53 3.88
C GLY A 567 -4.95 3.65 4.89
N GLU A 568 -5.16 4.92 4.53
CA GLU A 568 -4.88 6.08 5.38
C GLU A 568 -5.84 6.20 6.56
N TYR A 569 -7.10 5.84 6.31
CA TYR A 569 -8.18 5.90 7.29
C TYR A 569 -8.75 4.51 7.58
N LEU A 570 -8.97 4.24 8.87
CA LEU A 570 -9.66 3.10 9.42
C LEU A 570 -11.02 3.56 9.93
N ILE A 571 -12.09 2.87 9.55
CA ILE A 571 -13.44 3.18 10.02
C ILE A 571 -13.94 1.99 10.82
N THR A 572 -14.42 2.26 12.04
CA THR A 572 -14.89 1.23 12.98
C THR A 572 -16.34 1.46 13.35
N GLY A 573 -17.08 0.37 13.52
CA GLY A 573 -18.44 0.39 14.05
C GLY A 573 -18.62 -0.67 15.13
N GLY A 574 -19.35 -0.34 16.18
CA GLY A 574 -19.52 -1.21 17.35
C GLY A 574 -20.88 -1.13 18.02
N GLU A 575 -20.95 -1.63 19.26
CA GLU A 575 -22.16 -1.68 20.07
C GLU A 575 -22.64 -0.29 20.53
N SER A 576 -21.75 0.70 20.58
CA SER A 576 -22.10 2.08 20.93
C SER A 576 -23.02 2.76 19.92
N GLY A 577 -23.11 2.22 18.69
CA GLY A 577 -23.87 2.79 17.58
C GLY A 577 -23.19 4.00 16.93
N VAL A 578 -21.91 4.23 17.20
CA VAL A 578 -21.12 5.32 16.61
C VAL A 578 -20.17 4.74 15.57
N ALA A 579 -20.11 5.37 14.39
CA ALA A 579 -19.06 5.10 13.41
C ALA A 579 -17.91 6.09 13.67
N ASP A 580 -16.73 5.56 13.95
CA ASP A 580 -15.53 6.35 14.23
C ASP A 580 -14.53 6.23 13.08
N VAL A 581 -13.98 7.37 12.66
CA VAL A 581 -12.94 7.48 11.63
C VAL A 581 -11.62 7.75 12.33
N TRP A 582 -10.67 6.86 12.12
CA TRP A 582 -9.34 6.86 12.71
C TRP A 582 -8.30 7.02 11.62
N ARG A 583 -7.20 7.66 11.97
CA ARG A 583 -6.00 7.59 11.13
C ARG A 583 -5.29 6.27 11.38
N THR A 584 -5.01 5.52 10.32
CA THR A 584 -4.54 4.13 10.43
C THR A 584 -3.16 4.00 11.09
N HIS A 585 -2.23 4.92 10.84
CA HIS A 585 -0.83 4.72 11.24
C HIS A 585 -0.58 4.95 12.74
N ASP A 586 -1.26 5.93 13.35
CA ASP A 586 -1.13 6.29 14.77
C ASP A 586 -2.37 5.90 15.60
N LEU A 587 -3.41 5.35 14.94
CA LEU A 587 -4.72 5.05 15.50
C LEU A 587 -5.39 6.27 16.16
N THR A 588 -5.11 7.49 15.69
CA THR A 588 -5.75 8.69 16.24
C THR A 588 -7.19 8.85 15.75
N LEU A 589 -8.12 9.09 16.67
CA LEU A 589 -9.51 9.41 16.33
C LEU A 589 -9.57 10.79 15.64
N LEU A 590 -10.08 10.83 14.42
CA LEU A 590 -10.24 12.06 13.64
C LEU A 590 -11.67 12.58 13.70
N TYR A 591 -12.65 11.69 13.60
CA TYR A 591 -14.06 12.05 13.52
C TYR A 591 -14.96 10.94 14.06
N SER A 592 -16.10 11.33 14.64
CA SER A 592 -17.14 10.42 15.10
C SER A 592 -18.48 10.86 14.50
N TYR A 593 -19.14 9.96 13.78
CA TYR A 593 -20.46 10.23 13.22
C TYR A 593 -21.53 10.31 14.31
N PRO A 594 -22.69 10.96 14.03
CA PRO A 594 -23.82 10.95 14.94
C PRO A 594 -24.24 9.51 15.30
N LYS A 595 -24.55 9.31 16.58
CA LYS A 595 -24.95 8.01 17.12
C LYS A 595 -26.23 7.51 16.44
N CYS A 596 -26.20 6.29 15.92
CA CYS A 596 -27.36 5.57 15.41
C CYS A 596 -28.24 5.01 16.54
N ASP A 597 -29.49 4.68 16.22
CA ASP A 597 -30.46 4.09 17.17
C ASP A 597 -30.08 2.67 17.65
N GLY A 598 -29.07 2.04 17.05
CA GLY A 598 -28.62 0.69 17.38
C GLY A 598 -27.14 0.45 17.03
N SER A 599 -26.67 -0.76 17.31
CA SER A 599 -25.29 -1.18 17.06
C SER A 599 -24.96 -1.28 15.57
N ILE A 600 -23.72 -0.94 15.21
CA ILE A 600 -23.22 -1.00 13.83
C ILE A 600 -22.54 -2.35 13.62
N HIS A 601 -23.14 -3.21 12.80
CA HIS A 601 -22.66 -4.58 12.56
C HIS A 601 -21.85 -4.74 11.26
N SER A 602 -21.95 -3.80 10.33
CA SER A 602 -21.23 -3.84 9.05
C SER A 602 -21.02 -2.44 8.52
N LEU A 603 -19.86 -2.23 7.87
CA LEU A 603 -19.50 -1.01 7.15
C LEU A 603 -19.09 -1.38 5.72
N SER A 604 -19.29 -0.45 4.78
CA SER A 604 -18.76 -0.53 3.42
C SER A 604 -18.52 0.88 2.90
N LEU A 605 -17.49 1.04 2.07
CA LEU A 605 -17.19 2.30 1.40
C LEU A 605 -17.66 2.25 -0.05
N SER A 606 -18.18 3.36 -0.56
CA SER A 606 -18.43 3.55 -1.99
C SER A 606 -17.10 3.68 -2.73
N HIS A 607 -17.14 3.50 -4.06
CA HIS A 607 -15.95 3.60 -4.90
C HIS A 607 -15.22 4.95 -4.81
N ASP A 608 -15.97 6.03 -4.58
CA ASP A 608 -15.46 7.40 -4.44
C ASP A 608 -15.16 7.80 -2.99
N GLU A 609 -15.46 6.92 -2.02
CA GLU A 609 -15.21 7.11 -0.58
C GLU A 609 -15.76 8.44 -0.01
N ARG A 610 -16.84 8.94 -0.61
CA ARG A 610 -17.51 10.17 -0.20
C ARG A 610 -18.57 9.97 0.87
#